data_AF-A0A4R5IYN4-F1
#
_entry.id   AF-A0A4R5IYN4-F1
#
_cell.length_a   1.000
_cell.length_b   1.000
_cell.length_c   1.000
_cell.angle_alpha   90.00
_cell.angle_beta   90.00
_cell.angle_gamma   90.00
#
_symmetry.space_group_name_H-M   'P 1'
#
loop_
_entity.id
_entity.type
_entity.pdbx_description
1 polymer ?
#
loop_
_entity_poly.entity_id
_entity_poly.type
_entity_poly.pdbx_seq_one_letter_code
_entity_poly.pdbx_strand_id
1 'polypeptide(L)' 'MFVCGNQACGARWEPDEVQIRNEGQGPVFRCPQCGARNYVEARTARDGTTVYRQVAAKPAAR' A
#
# COMPACT_ATOMS: atom_id res chain seq x y z
N MET A 1 -6.99 2.25 -7.11
CA MET A 1 -6.36 0.96 -7.43
C MET A 1 -4.98 0.73 -6.80
N PHE A 2 -4.89 -0.27 -5.93
CA PHE A 2 -3.69 -0.95 -5.45
C PHE A 2 -3.69 -2.40 -5.92
N VAL A 3 -2.51 -3.02 -6.01
CA VAL A 3 -2.33 -4.41 -6.44
C VAL A 3 -1.49 -5.15 -5.42
N CYS A 4 -1.90 -6.34 -4.99
CA CYS A 4 -1.10 -7.13 -4.09
C CYS A 4 0.23 -7.54 -4.76
N GLY A 5 1.35 -7.17 -4.15
CA GLY A 5 2.71 -7.51 -4.59
C GLY A 5 3.12 -8.97 -4.35
N ASN A 6 2.28 -9.77 -3.68
CA ASN A 6 2.45 -11.21 -3.64
C ASN A 6 2.01 -11.79 -4.99
N GLN A 7 2.96 -12.30 -5.78
CA GLN A 7 2.73 -12.82 -7.13
C GLN A 7 1.65 -13.91 -7.17
N ALA A 8 1.56 -14.74 -6.14
CA ALA A 8 0.54 -15.80 -6.06
C ALA A 8 -0.88 -15.25 -5.81
N CYS A 9 -1.00 -14.03 -5.26
CA CYS A 9 -2.28 -13.43 -4.95
C CYS A 9 -2.76 -12.50 -6.08
N GLY A 10 -1.96 -11.50 -6.47
CA GLY A 10 -2.29 -10.58 -7.56
C GLY A 10 -3.60 -9.77 -7.43
N ALA A 11 -4.28 -9.84 -6.28
CA ALA A 11 -5.56 -9.20 -6.04
C ALA A 11 -5.47 -7.67 -6.18
N ARG A 12 -6.57 -7.05 -6.62
CA ARG A 12 -6.68 -5.61 -6.81
C ARG A 12 -7.67 -5.02 -5.80
N TRP A 13 -7.39 -3.80 -5.35
CA TRP A 13 -8.17 -3.13 -4.32
C TRP A 13 -8.32 -1.64 -4.63
N GLU A 14 -9.45 -1.07 -4.30
CA GLU A 14 -9.59 0.38 -4.21
C GLU A 14 -9.04 0.91 -2.87
N PRO A 15 -8.61 2.18 -2.81
CA PRO A 15 -8.01 2.75 -1.61
C PRO A 15 -8.92 2.71 -0.38
N ASP A 16 -10.23 2.75 -0.56
CA ASP A 16 -11.25 2.65 0.50
C ASP A 16 -11.52 1.21 0.96
N GLU A 17 -11.13 0.19 0.19
CA GLU A 17 -11.31 -1.22 0.53
C GLU A 17 -10.21 -1.77 1.46
N VAL A 18 -9.12 -1.01 1.65
CA VAL A 18 -7.97 -1.46 2.43
C VAL A 18 -7.65 -0.50 3.55
N GLN A 19 -7.18 -1.05 4.67
CA GLN A 19 -6.71 -0.24 5.77
C GLN A 19 -5.21 0.02 5.65
N ILE A 20 -4.85 1.30 5.55
CA ILE A 20 -3.46 1.76 5.51
C ILE A 20 -3.02 2.10 6.94
N ARG A 21 -1.90 1.51 7.36
CA ARG A 21 -1.31 1.71 8.69
C ARG A 21 0.18 2.01 8.56
N ASN A 22 0.71 2.85 9.44
CA ASN A 22 2.15 3.03 9.52
C ASN A 22 2.75 1.97 10.44
N GLU A 23 3.55 1.05 9.89
CA GLU A 23 4.15 -0.07 10.62
C GLU A 23 5.65 0.15 10.89
N GLY A 24 6.08 1.41 10.99
CA GLY A 24 7.45 1.81 11.35
C GLY A 24 8.39 2.06 10.16
N GLN A 25 8.01 1.62 8.95
CA GLN A 25 8.78 1.83 7.70
C GLN A 25 8.02 2.69 6.69
N GLY A 26 6.99 3.39 7.14
CA GLY A 26 6.05 4.13 6.31
C GLY A 26 4.68 3.46 6.23
N PRO A 27 3.75 4.05 5.48
CA PRO A 27 2.39 3.54 5.37
C PRO A 27 2.37 2.28 4.51
N VAL A 28 1.64 1.27 5.00
CA VAL A 28 1.51 -0.05 4.41
C VAL A 28 0.04 -0.44 4.51
N PHE A 29 -0.50 -1.07 3.47
CA PHE A 29 -1.75 -1.83 3.61
C PHE A 29 -1.45 -3.32 3.58
N ARG A 30 -2.21 -4.09 4.36
CA ARG A 30 -2.18 -5.55 4.31
C ARG A 30 -3.26 -6.02 3.34
N CYS A 31 -2.90 -6.88 2.41
CA CYS A 31 -3.86 -7.47 1.48
C CYS A 31 -4.92 -8.25 2.27
N PRO A 32 -6.22 -7.93 2.14
CA PRO A 32 -7.28 -8.66 2.83
C PRO A 32 -7.36 -10.15 2.49
N GLN A 33 -6.87 -10.54 1.30
CA GLN A 33 -6.94 -11.92 0.82
C GLN A 33 -5.78 -12.81 1.29
N CYS A 34 -4.55 -12.29 1.36
CA CYS A 34 -3.37 -13.10 1.69
C CYS A 34 -2.50 -12.55 2.82
N GLY A 35 -2.86 -11.40 3.40
CA GLY A 35 -2.12 -10.76 4.49
C GLY A 35 -0.78 -10.12 4.09
N ALA A 36 -0.38 -10.19 2.81
CA ALA A 36 0.88 -9.61 2.34
C ALA A 36 0.93 -8.10 2.56
N ARG A 37 2.11 -7.60 2.93
CA ARG A 37 2.37 -6.18 3.16
C ARG A 37 2.64 -5.48 1.82
N ASN A 38 1.97 -4.37 1.58
CA ASN A 38 2.09 -3.57 0.37
C ASN A 38 2.35 -2.11 0.75
N TYR A 39 3.49 -1.59 0.30
CA TYR A 39 3.93 -0.25 0.66
C TYR A 39 3.20 0.82 -0.15
N VAL A 40 2.81 1.89 0.52
CA VAL A 40 2.22 3.07 -0.10
C VAL A 40 2.95 4.31 0.36
N GLU A 41 2.81 5.39 -0.39
CA GLU A 41 3.23 6.73 0.01
C GLU A 41 2.00 7.62 0.14
N ALA A 42 1.95 8.41 1.21
CA ALA A 42 0.98 9.49 1.35
C ALA A 42 1.47 10.70 0.55
N ARG A 43 0.60 11.29 -0.25
CA ARG A 43 0.83 12.54 -0.96
C ARG A 43 -0.29 13.50 -0.66
N THR A 44 0.05 14.77 -0.47
CA THR A 44 -0.94 15.83 -0.34
C THR A 44 -1.33 16.30 -1.74
N ALA A 45 -2.61 16.19 -2.06
CA ALA A 45 -3.18 16.74 -3.28
C ALA A 45 -3.33 18.28 -3.16
N ARG A 46 -3.60 18.94 -4.29
CA ARG A 46 -3.68 20.42 -4.34
C ARG A 46 -4.81 21.00 -3.52
N ASP A 47 -5.85 20.21 -3.26
CA ASP A 47 -7.00 20.54 -2.41
C ASP A 47 -6.72 20.30 -0.91
N GLY A 48 -5.52 19.86 -0.55
CA GLY A 48 -5.13 19.54 0.83
C GLY A 48 -5.50 18.12 1.26
N THR A 49 -6.13 17.31 0.40
CA THR A 49 -6.47 15.93 0.75
C THR A 49 -5.24 15.02 0.72
N THR A 50 -5.20 14.03 1.61
CA THR A 50 -4.16 13.00 1.61
C THR A 50 -4.57 11.86 0.69
N VAL A 51 -3.84 11.67 -0.40
CA VAL A 51 -4.01 10.55 -1.32
C VAL A 51 -2.87 9.54 -1.13
N TYR A 52 -3.18 8.26 -1.23
CA TYR A 52 -2.20 7.20 -1.11
C TYR A 52 -1.87 6.60 -2.46
N ARG A 53 -0.59 6.40 -2.74
CA ARG A 53 -0.10 5.75 -3.96
C ARG A 53 0.74 4.54 -3.62
N GLN A 54 0.47 3.40 -4.24
CA GLN A 54 1.31 2.22 -4.07
C GLN A 54 2.69 2.43 -4.68
N VAL A 55 3.70 1.99 -3.96
CA VAL A 55 5.10 1.99 -4.39
C VAL A 55 5.67 0.59 -4.33
N ALA A 56 6.70 0.34 -5.15
CA ALA A 56 7.45 -0.90 -5.03
C ALA A 56 8.03 -0.99 -3.61
N ALA A 57 8.03 -2.19 -3.03
CA ALA A 57 8.71 -2.42 -1.77
C ALA A 57 10.16 -1.95 -1.93
N LYS A 58 10.64 -1.09 -1.03
CA LYS A 58 12.07 -0.78 -0.99
C LYS A 58 12.79 -2.11 -0.79
N PRO A 59 13.81 -2.44 -1.60
CA PRO A 59 14.63 -3.60 -1.29
C PRO A 59 15.14 -3.40 0.14
N ALA A 60 14.86 -4.37 1.01
CA ALA A 60 15.57 -4.42 2.27
C ALA A 60 17.06 -4.45 1.89
N ALA A 61 17.81 -3.40 2.23
CA ALA A 61 19.24 -3.42 2.06
C ALA A 61 19.75 -4.69 2.75
N ARG A 62 20.36 -5.57 1.94
CA ARG A 62 20.93 -6.85 2.39
C ARG A 62 22.06 -6.61 3.37
#